data_AF-A0A5E5P3R6-F1
#
_entry.id   AF-A0A5E5P3R6-F1
#
_cell.length_a   1.000
_cell.length_b   1.000
_cell.length_c   1.000
_cell.angle_alpha   90.00
_cell.angle_beta   90.00
_cell.angle_gamma   90.00
#
_symmetry.space_group_name_H-M   'P 1'
#
loop_
_entity.id
_entity.type
_entity.pdbx_description
1 polymer ?
#
loop_
_entity_poly.entity_id
_entity_poly.type
_entity_poly.pdbx_seq_one_letter_code
_entity_poly.pdbx_strand_id
1 'polypeptide(L)'
;MRKTLITTILALAGLTIGTAHAAPSLNLLNRDGHGHLTLNGVPMGVPVSSFHECKGDPTTATTPCVLTTPEIDGYGFAQVFGLPAVKDGVGRPVFSGANVTTHHGVIDGVHLVFADDRYVPLFRTATNETVGEPDFTDHNGVMEWHGALHRVYLVLVPEGEGAAFGVVQEDSTP
;
A
#
# COMPACT_ATOMS: atom_id res chain seq x y z
N MET A 1 -74.93 0.64 -14.85
CA MET A 1 -74.31 -0.63 -15.29
C MET A 1 -72.88 -0.67 -14.77
N ARG A 2 -72.56 -1.73 -13.99
CA ARG A 2 -71.22 -2.06 -13.50
C ARG A 2 -70.19 -2.13 -14.63
N LYS A 3 -68.93 -1.78 -14.33
CA LYS A 3 -67.77 -2.65 -14.55
C LYS A 3 -66.55 -2.13 -13.80
N THR A 4 -66.24 -2.84 -12.73
CA THR A 4 -64.97 -2.88 -12.00
C THR A 4 -63.87 -3.39 -12.94
N LEU A 5 -62.70 -2.76 -12.92
CA LEU A 5 -61.47 -3.34 -13.46
C LEU A 5 -60.38 -3.18 -12.39
N ILE A 6 -60.17 -4.29 -11.69
CA ILE A 6 -59.01 -4.55 -10.84
C ILE A 6 -57.82 -4.74 -11.79
N THR A 7 -56.77 -3.95 -11.64
CA THR A 7 -55.49 -4.21 -12.31
C THR A 7 -54.44 -4.44 -11.25
N THR A 8 -54.24 -5.70 -10.94
CA THR A 8 -53.10 -6.28 -10.24
C THR A 8 -51.84 -5.99 -11.06
N ILE A 9 -50.88 -5.24 -10.53
CA ILE A 9 -49.52 -5.21 -11.09
C ILE A 9 -48.57 -5.85 -10.09
N LEU A 10 -47.96 -6.93 -10.57
CA LEU A 10 -46.98 -7.79 -9.95
C LEU A 10 -45.82 -7.02 -9.34
N ALA A 11 -45.40 -7.48 -8.16
CA ALA A 11 -44.12 -7.16 -7.56
C ALA A 11 -42.98 -7.54 -8.52
N LEU A 12 -42.30 -6.54 -9.07
CA LEU A 12 -40.94 -6.74 -9.58
C LEU A 12 -40.05 -6.88 -8.36
N ALA A 13 -39.68 -8.12 -8.05
CA ALA A 13 -38.49 -8.42 -7.29
C ALA A 13 -37.33 -7.71 -8.01
N GLY A 14 -36.89 -6.59 -7.45
CA GLY A 14 -35.67 -5.92 -7.87
C GLY A 14 -34.54 -6.91 -7.64
N LEU A 15 -34.12 -7.55 -8.72
CA LEU A 15 -32.85 -8.24 -8.82
C LEU A 15 -31.80 -7.15 -8.58
N THR A 16 -31.41 -6.94 -7.33
CA THR A 16 -30.18 -6.22 -7.03
C THR A 16 -29.08 -7.11 -7.57
N ILE A 17 -28.77 -6.93 -8.85
CA ILE A 17 -27.49 -7.32 -9.43
C ILE A 17 -26.50 -6.61 -8.52
N GLY A 18 -25.92 -7.37 -7.59
CA GLY A 18 -24.83 -6.91 -6.77
C GLY A 18 -23.79 -6.44 -7.76
N THR A 19 -23.66 -5.14 -7.91
CA THR A 19 -22.46 -4.56 -8.48
C THR A 19 -21.37 -5.12 -7.59
N ALA A 20 -20.61 -6.08 -8.11
CA ALA A 20 -19.30 -6.37 -7.61
C ALA A 20 -18.60 -5.01 -7.67
N HIS A 21 -18.60 -4.31 -6.54
CA HIS A 21 -17.85 -3.08 -6.40
C HIS A 21 -16.43 -3.58 -6.55
N ALA A 22 -15.84 -3.38 -7.74
CA ALA A 22 -14.40 -3.45 -7.89
C ALA A 22 -13.87 -2.61 -6.74
N ALA A 23 -13.13 -3.25 -5.82
CA ALA A 23 -12.44 -2.51 -4.79
C ALA A 23 -11.67 -1.39 -5.50
N PRO A 24 -11.70 -0.14 -4.99
CA PRO A 24 -10.91 0.92 -5.60
C PRO A 24 -9.49 0.41 -5.79
N SER A 25 -8.89 0.68 -6.96
CA SER A 25 -7.51 0.27 -7.23
C SER A 25 -6.63 0.75 -6.08
N LEU A 26 -5.86 -0.16 -5.51
CA LEU A 26 -4.96 0.09 -4.40
C LEU A 26 -3.70 0.82 -4.90
N ASN A 27 -3.89 1.99 -5.49
CA ASN A 27 -2.83 2.84 -6.02
C ASN A 27 -2.15 3.57 -4.86
N LEU A 28 -1.10 2.96 -4.31
CA LEU A 28 -0.34 3.53 -3.19
C LEU A 28 0.93 4.26 -3.59
N LEU A 29 1.37 4.06 -4.83
CA LEU A 29 2.49 4.78 -5.41
C LEU A 29 2.00 6.14 -5.89
N ASN A 30 2.63 7.20 -5.40
CA ASN A 30 2.32 8.57 -5.80
C ASN A 30 3.56 9.47 -5.65
N ARG A 31 3.42 10.77 -5.93
CA ARG A 31 4.41 11.78 -5.58
C ARG A 31 3.82 12.80 -4.61
N ASP A 32 4.63 13.26 -3.66
CA ASP A 32 4.25 14.36 -2.77
C ASP A 32 4.33 15.73 -3.48
N GLY A 33 4.01 16.80 -2.75
CA GLY A 33 4.07 18.18 -3.26
C GLY A 33 5.48 18.67 -3.63
N HIS A 34 6.52 17.92 -3.25
CA HIS A 34 7.92 18.19 -3.56
C HIS A 34 8.47 17.27 -4.67
N GLY A 35 7.64 16.34 -5.16
CA GLY A 35 8.00 15.40 -6.22
C GLY A 35 8.69 14.13 -5.72
N HIS A 36 8.82 13.90 -4.41
CA HIS A 36 9.36 12.65 -3.87
C HIS A 36 8.40 11.50 -4.17
N LEU A 37 8.92 10.33 -4.52
CA LEU A 37 8.10 9.13 -4.61
C LEU A 37 7.59 8.78 -3.21
N THR A 38 6.31 8.50 -3.09
CA THR A 38 5.68 8.08 -1.83
C THR A 38 5.06 6.72 -1.96
N LEU A 39 5.18 5.90 -0.92
CA LEU A 39 4.41 4.68 -0.75
C LEU A 39 3.47 4.83 0.44
N ASN A 40 2.15 4.82 0.20
CA ASN A 40 1.12 5.09 1.21
C ASN A 40 1.39 6.39 2.02
N GLY A 41 1.86 7.42 1.33
CA GLY A 41 2.18 8.73 1.93
C GLY A 41 3.52 8.79 2.67
N VAL A 42 4.31 7.71 2.73
CA VAL A 42 5.69 7.75 3.24
C VAL A 42 6.64 8.13 2.09
N PRO A 43 7.30 9.29 2.13
CA PRO A 43 8.22 9.73 1.09
C PRO A 43 9.58 9.04 1.17
N MET A 44 10.11 8.69 -0.01
CA MET A 44 11.47 8.21 -0.23
C MET A 44 12.45 9.39 -0.35
N GLY A 45 13.70 9.21 0.03
CA GLY A 45 14.76 10.20 -0.15
C GLY A 45 14.72 11.39 0.81
N VAL A 46 13.90 11.31 1.88
CA VAL A 46 13.83 12.34 2.92
C VAL A 46 14.41 11.82 4.25
N PRO A 47 14.89 12.72 5.14
CA PRO A 47 15.32 12.31 6.47
C PRO A 47 14.18 11.67 7.27
N VAL A 48 14.44 10.54 7.94
CA VAL A 48 13.47 9.89 8.84
C VAL A 48 13.08 10.80 10.01
N SER A 49 13.98 11.73 10.38
CA SER A 49 13.74 12.78 11.39
C SER A 49 12.74 13.86 10.95
N SER A 50 12.25 13.81 9.71
CA SER A 50 11.09 14.62 9.28
C SER A 50 9.79 14.17 9.95
N PHE A 51 9.73 12.93 10.44
CA PHE A 51 8.67 12.44 11.32
C PHE A 51 9.00 12.78 12.77
N HIS A 52 7.96 13.00 13.58
CA HIS A 52 8.13 13.11 15.01
C HIS A 52 8.16 11.73 15.66
N GLU A 53 8.84 11.58 16.79
CA GLU A 53 8.84 10.33 17.57
C GLU A 53 7.43 10.00 18.07
N CYS A 54 7.05 8.73 18.02
CA CYS A 54 5.79 8.27 18.57
C CYS A 54 5.72 8.50 20.09
N LYS A 55 4.63 9.10 20.55
CA LYS A 55 4.34 9.32 21.98
C LYS A 55 3.29 8.31 22.45
N GLY A 56 3.59 7.59 23.53
CA GLY A 56 2.68 6.57 24.07
C GLY A 56 2.67 5.31 23.19
N ASP A 57 1.52 4.64 23.11
CA ASP A 57 1.36 3.42 22.31
C ASP A 57 1.28 3.76 20.81
N PRO A 58 2.29 3.39 19.99
CA PRO A 58 2.34 3.69 18.57
C PRO A 58 1.17 3.10 17.78
N THR A 59 0.61 1.98 18.22
CA THR A 59 -0.49 1.29 17.52
C THR A 59 -1.80 2.09 17.56
N THR A 60 -1.88 3.08 18.44
CA THR A 60 -3.03 4.00 18.57
C THR A 60 -2.79 5.37 17.96
N ALA A 61 -1.63 5.60 17.36
CA ALA A 61 -1.28 6.88 16.75
C ALA A 61 -2.25 7.24 15.61
N THR A 62 -2.74 8.47 15.61
CA THR A 62 -3.61 9.03 14.56
C THR A 62 -2.91 10.11 13.71
N THR A 63 -1.67 10.45 14.05
CA THR A 63 -0.81 11.37 13.30
C THR A 63 0.51 10.65 12.98
N PRO A 64 1.07 10.79 11.77
CA PRO A 64 2.28 10.08 11.38
C PRO A 64 3.44 10.30 12.33
N CYS A 65 3.94 9.22 12.93
CA CYS A 65 5.07 9.24 13.86
C CYS A 65 6.00 8.06 13.61
N VAL A 66 7.21 8.12 14.15
CA VAL A 66 8.22 7.09 13.92
C VAL A 66 8.73 6.48 15.23
N LEU A 67 8.97 5.16 15.19
CA LEU A 67 9.86 4.47 16.11
C LEU A 67 11.11 4.03 15.37
N THR A 68 12.24 4.68 15.66
CA THR A 68 13.54 4.38 15.05
C THR A 68 14.32 3.38 15.89
N THR A 69 14.96 2.40 15.24
CA THR A 69 16.04 1.63 15.87
C THR A 69 17.38 2.34 15.64
N PRO A 70 18.39 2.15 16.49
CA PRO A 70 19.73 2.68 16.24
C PRO A 70 20.29 2.21 14.90
N GLU A 71 21.00 3.10 14.19
CA GLU A 71 21.69 2.74 12.95
C GLU A 71 22.98 1.95 13.24
N ILE A 72 23.31 1.02 12.34
CA ILE A 72 24.55 0.24 12.33
C ILE A 72 25.21 0.46 10.97
N ASP A 73 26.43 0.99 10.97
CA ASP A 73 27.21 1.29 9.76
C ASP A 73 26.48 2.19 8.75
N GLY A 74 25.64 3.10 9.25
CA GLY A 74 24.82 4.00 8.44
C GLY A 74 23.50 3.40 7.99
N TYR A 75 23.25 2.11 8.20
CA TYR A 75 21.98 1.46 7.87
C TYR A 75 21.07 1.43 9.09
N GLY A 76 19.81 1.82 8.90
CA GLY A 76 18.82 1.88 9.95
C GLY A 76 17.49 1.27 9.55
N PHE A 77 16.66 1.09 10.56
CA PHE A 77 15.29 0.64 10.41
C PHE A 77 14.38 1.53 11.28
N ALA A 78 13.19 1.81 10.78
CA ALA A 78 12.18 2.49 11.55
C ALA A 78 10.78 1.98 11.19
N GLN A 79 9.83 2.17 12.10
CA GLN A 79 8.42 1.89 11.86
C GLN A 79 7.65 3.20 11.87
N VAL A 80 6.90 3.45 10.80
CA VAL A 80 6.02 4.63 10.68
C VAL A 80 4.59 4.21 11.04
N PHE A 81 4.06 4.85 12.08
CA PHE A 81 2.71 4.66 12.59
C PHE A 81 1.84 5.87 12.28
N GLY A 82 0.52 5.75 12.49
CA GLY A 82 -0.42 6.85 12.29
C GLY A 82 -0.61 7.27 10.83
N LEU A 83 -0.22 6.42 9.88
CA LEU A 83 -0.53 6.59 8.46
C LEU A 83 -2.04 6.46 8.21
N PRO A 84 -2.57 7.09 7.15
CA PRO A 84 -3.95 6.89 6.74
C PRO A 84 -4.28 5.40 6.58
N ALA A 85 -5.39 4.96 7.17
CA ALA A 85 -5.80 3.57 7.08
C ALA A 85 -6.20 3.23 5.64
N VAL A 86 -5.55 2.24 5.06
CA VAL A 86 -5.96 1.65 3.79
C VAL A 86 -6.92 0.51 4.08
N LYS A 87 -8.14 0.59 3.55
CA LYS A 87 -9.20 -0.39 3.74
C LYS A 87 -9.71 -0.89 2.40
N ASP A 88 -10.14 -2.14 2.37
CA ASP A 88 -10.85 -2.70 1.21
C ASP A 88 -12.29 -2.15 1.10
N GLY A 89 -13.00 -2.53 0.03
CA GLY A 89 -14.38 -2.08 -0.21
C GLY A 89 -15.41 -2.52 0.83
N VAL A 90 -15.04 -3.42 1.76
CA VAL A 90 -15.88 -3.85 2.89
C VAL A 90 -15.37 -3.36 4.24
N GLY A 91 -14.36 -2.47 4.24
CA GLY A 91 -13.84 -1.79 5.43
C GLY A 91 -12.76 -2.56 6.20
N ARG A 92 -12.23 -3.67 5.67
CA ARG A 92 -11.16 -4.44 6.31
C ARG A 92 -9.81 -3.76 6.08
N PRO A 93 -8.91 -3.77 7.08
CA PRO A 93 -7.57 -3.23 6.89
C PRO A 93 -6.82 -4.02 5.82
N VAL A 94 -6.07 -3.29 4.99
CA VAL A 94 -5.18 -3.86 3.97
C VAL A 94 -3.75 -3.99 4.50
N PHE A 95 -3.31 -3.05 5.35
CA PHE A 95 -1.99 -3.06 5.98
C PHE A 95 -2.07 -2.84 7.48
N SER A 96 -1.04 -3.32 8.18
CA SER A 96 -0.85 -3.12 9.61
C SER A 96 0.12 -1.98 9.97
N GLY A 97 0.85 -1.44 8.99
CA GLY A 97 1.81 -0.34 9.18
C GLY A 97 2.79 -0.22 8.01
N ALA A 98 3.77 0.69 8.15
CA ALA A 98 4.88 0.79 7.22
C ALA A 98 6.21 0.65 7.98
N ASN A 99 7.05 -0.25 7.49
CA ASN A 99 8.43 -0.35 7.89
C ASN A 99 9.27 0.44 6.91
N VAL A 100 10.29 1.15 7.38
CA VAL A 100 11.22 1.87 6.52
C VAL A 100 12.65 1.47 6.82
N THR A 101 13.46 1.37 5.78
CA THR A 101 14.92 1.30 5.90
C THR A 101 15.48 2.71 5.72
N THR A 102 16.63 2.95 6.34
CA THR A 102 17.37 4.20 6.17
C THR A 102 18.82 3.93 5.83
N HIS A 103 19.40 4.84 5.05
CA HIS A 103 20.84 4.97 4.86
C HIS A 103 21.26 6.39 5.24
N HIS A 104 22.12 6.52 6.24
CA HIS A 104 22.53 7.78 6.87
C HIS A 104 21.36 8.67 7.31
N GLY A 105 20.34 8.06 7.91
CA GLY A 105 19.12 8.74 8.38
C GLY A 105 18.15 9.15 7.28
N VAL A 106 18.42 8.84 6.01
CA VAL A 106 17.51 9.11 4.87
C VAL A 106 16.76 7.85 4.52
N ILE A 107 15.44 7.97 4.29
CA ILE A 107 14.59 6.84 3.91
C ILE A 107 14.97 6.37 2.50
N ASP A 108 15.49 5.15 2.40
CA ASP A 108 15.87 4.50 1.16
C ASP A 108 14.99 3.30 0.83
N GLY A 109 14.08 2.91 1.74
CA GLY A 109 13.11 1.85 1.51
C GLY A 109 11.83 2.03 2.33
N VAL A 110 10.69 1.71 1.75
CA VAL A 110 9.39 1.62 2.43
C VAL A 110 8.77 0.27 2.13
N HIS A 111 8.39 -0.45 3.18
CA HIS A 111 7.87 -1.80 3.15
C HIS A 111 6.52 -1.83 3.85
N LEU A 112 5.48 -2.22 3.11
CA LEU A 112 4.13 -2.40 3.64
C LEU A 112 3.85 -3.89 3.79
N VAL A 113 3.42 -4.30 4.98
CA VAL A 113 3.04 -5.69 5.27
C VAL A 113 1.53 -5.83 5.16
N PHE A 114 1.07 -6.73 4.29
CA PHE A 114 -0.36 -6.97 4.13
C PHE A 114 -0.94 -7.59 5.39
N ALA A 115 -2.15 -7.17 5.73
CA ALA A 115 -2.92 -7.80 6.81
C ALA A 115 -3.37 -9.22 6.43
N ASP A 116 -3.44 -9.53 5.14
CA ASP A 116 -3.91 -10.80 4.58
C ASP A 116 -3.39 -11.00 3.15
N ASP A 117 -3.06 -12.23 2.78
CA ASP A 117 -2.47 -12.59 1.47
C ASP A 117 -3.41 -12.31 0.28
N ARG A 118 -4.73 -12.26 0.51
CA ARG A 118 -5.73 -11.95 -0.52
C ARG A 118 -5.51 -10.63 -1.25
N TYR A 119 -4.74 -9.72 -0.64
CA TYR A 119 -4.48 -8.40 -1.21
C TYR A 119 -3.35 -8.41 -2.24
N VAL A 120 -2.49 -9.43 -2.24
CA VAL A 120 -1.35 -9.55 -3.17
C VAL A 120 -1.78 -9.42 -4.64
N PRO A 121 -2.81 -10.13 -5.14
CA PRO A 121 -3.25 -9.98 -6.53
C PRO A 121 -3.75 -8.57 -6.85
N LEU A 122 -4.41 -7.90 -5.90
CA LEU A 122 -4.90 -6.52 -6.08
C LEU A 122 -3.72 -5.55 -6.20
N PHE A 123 -2.68 -5.74 -5.38
CA PHE A 123 -1.47 -4.94 -5.44
C PHE A 123 -0.68 -5.15 -6.72
N ARG A 124 -0.54 -6.41 -7.14
CA ARG A 124 0.09 -6.73 -8.43
C ARG A 124 -0.63 -6.02 -9.56
N THR A 125 -1.96 -6.15 -9.65
CA THR A 125 -2.73 -5.50 -10.71
C THR A 125 -2.57 -3.99 -10.69
N ALA A 126 -2.72 -3.35 -9.52
CA ALA A 126 -2.58 -1.90 -9.39
C ALA A 126 -1.16 -1.41 -9.75
N THR A 127 -0.13 -2.16 -9.35
CA THR A 127 1.26 -1.86 -9.68
C THR A 127 1.48 -2.00 -11.19
N ASN A 128 0.99 -3.09 -11.80
CA ASN A 128 1.09 -3.30 -13.24
C ASN A 128 0.40 -2.21 -14.05
N GLU A 129 -0.77 -1.75 -13.61
CA GLU A 129 -1.48 -0.62 -14.22
C GLU A 129 -0.71 0.70 -14.10
N THR A 130 0.11 0.86 -13.06
CA THR A 130 0.86 2.09 -12.77
C THR A 130 2.22 2.13 -13.46
N VAL A 131 2.97 1.03 -13.44
CA VAL A 131 4.38 0.99 -13.87
C VAL A 131 4.70 -0.08 -14.93
N GLY A 132 3.71 -0.86 -15.37
CA GLY A 132 3.89 -1.98 -16.28
C GLY A 132 4.15 -3.31 -15.58
N GLU A 133 4.25 -4.39 -16.35
CA GLU A 133 4.52 -5.75 -15.84
C GLU A 133 5.93 -5.87 -15.21
N PRO A 134 6.13 -6.78 -14.23
CA PRO A 134 7.44 -7.01 -13.64
C PRO A 134 8.44 -7.53 -14.68
N ASP A 135 9.70 -7.12 -14.57
CA ASP A 135 10.78 -7.59 -15.44
C ASP A 135 11.45 -8.87 -14.91
N PHE A 136 11.20 -9.20 -13.64
CA PHE A 136 11.66 -10.43 -13.01
C PHE A 136 10.57 -11.05 -12.15
N THR A 137 10.49 -12.37 -12.20
CA THR A 137 9.65 -13.18 -11.30
C THR A 137 10.39 -14.45 -10.95
N ASP A 138 10.59 -14.69 -9.66
CA ASP A 138 11.30 -15.89 -9.19
C ASP A 138 10.37 -17.12 -9.08
N HIS A 139 10.94 -18.26 -8.71
CA HIS A 139 10.19 -19.52 -8.56
C HIS A 139 9.20 -19.52 -7.39
N ASN A 140 9.34 -18.60 -6.44
CA ASN A 140 8.44 -18.39 -5.31
C ASN A 140 7.38 -17.31 -5.61
N GLY A 141 7.39 -16.73 -6.81
CA GLY A 141 6.47 -15.69 -7.23
C GLY A 141 6.84 -14.28 -6.74
N VAL A 142 8.03 -14.08 -6.17
CA VAL A 142 8.57 -12.73 -5.90
C VAL A 142 8.65 -12.00 -7.23
N MET A 143 8.02 -10.83 -7.31
CA MET A 143 7.97 -10.01 -8.51
C MET A 143 8.72 -8.71 -8.29
N GLU A 144 9.45 -8.31 -9.31
CA GLU A 144 10.36 -7.19 -9.23
C GLU A 144 10.21 -6.30 -10.47
N TRP A 145 10.31 -4.99 -10.27
CA TRP A 145 10.32 -3.99 -11.33
C TRP A 145 11.58 -3.15 -11.18
N HIS A 146 12.58 -3.42 -12.02
CA HIS A 146 13.81 -2.63 -12.09
C HIS A 146 13.63 -1.50 -13.11
N GLY A 147 13.97 -0.28 -12.73
CA GLY A 147 13.96 0.86 -13.66
C GLY A 147 12.58 1.29 -14.20
N ALA A 148 11.49 0.64 -13.77
CA ALA A 148 10.13 1.08 -14.05
C ALA A 148 9.86 2.50 -13.48
N LEU A 149 10.60 2.85 -12.43
CA LEU A 149 10.77 4.21 -11.93
C LEU A 149 12.28 4.52 -11.87
N HIS A 150 12.66 5.74 -12.24
CA HIS A 150 14.08 6.13 -12.27
C HIS A 150 14.74 5.97 -10.89
N ARG A 151 15.79 5.14 -10.81
CA ARG A 151 16.56 4.82 -9.58
C ARG A 151 15.70 4.24 -8.46
N VAL A 152 14.63 3.53 -8.81
CA VAL A 152 13.75 2.90 -7.84
C VAL A 152 13.47 1.48 -8.30
N TYR A 153 13.48 0.59 -7.32
CA TYR A 153 13.21 -0.81 -7.43
C TYR A 153 11.94 -1.12 -6.62
N LEU A 154 11.01 -1.84 -7.24
CA LEU A 154 9.77 -2.28 -6.59
C LEU A 154 9.83 -3.78 -6.39
N VAL A 155 9.34 -4.26 -5.25
CA VAL A 155 9.27 -5.69 -4.93
C VAL A 155 7.89 -6.02 -4.38
N LEU A 156 7.31 -7.10 -4.88
CA LEU A 156 6.12 -7.72 -4.32
C LEU A 156 6.43 -9.16 -3.93
N VAL A 157 6.32 -9.47 -2.64
CA VAL A 157 6.49 -10.82 -2.09
C VAL A 157 5.09 -11.40 -1.83
N PRO A 158 4.68 -12.46 -2.56
CA PRO A 158 3.27 -12.87 -2.61
C PRO A 158 2.80 -13.80 -1.49
N GLU A 159 3.69 -14.54 -0.81
CA GLU A 159 3.25 -15.62 0.10
C GLU A 159 4.12 -15.73 1.38
N GLY A 160 3.51 -16.22 2.47
CA GLY A 160 4.15 -16.48 3.77
C GLY A 160 3.73 -15.51 4.89
N GLU A 161 4.34 -15.67 6.08
CA GLU A 161 4.30 -14.62 7.09
C GLU A 161 5.02 -13.39 6.52
N GLY A 162 4.26 -12.33 6.18
CA GLY A 162 4.85 -11.11 5.64
C GLY A 162 4.78 -10.96 4.13
N ALA A 163 3.70 -11.43 3.49
CA ALA A 163 3.34 -10.93 2.15
C ALA A 163 3.43 -9.40 2.18
N ALA A 164 4.29 -8.84 1.35
CA ALA A 164 4.74 -7.47 1.50
C ALA A 164 4.99 -6.82 0.16
N PHE A 165 4.83 -5.50 0.15
CA PHE A 165 5.17 -4.65 -0.98
C PHE A 165 6.22 -3.64 -0.54
N GLY A 166 7.35 -3.63 -1.24
CA GLY A 166 8.49 -2.77 -0.97
C GLY A 166 8.77 -1.84 -2.14
N VAL A 167 9.14 -0.61 -1.81
CA VAL A 167 9.79 0.34 -2.71
C VAL A 167 11.16 0.61 -2.12
N VAL A 168 12.22 0.40 -2.89
CA VAL A 168 13.60 0.68 -2.50
C VAL A 168 14.20 1.64 -3.52
N GLN A 169 14.86 2.69 -3.05
CA GLN A 169 15.63 3.57 -3.91
C GLN A 169 16.97 2.90 -4.18
N GLU A 170 17.32 2.74 -5.46
CA GLU A 170 18.64 2.22 -5.82
C GLU A 170 19.70 3.17 -5.25
N ASP A 171 20.64 2.57 -4.51
CA ASP A 171 21.72 3.30 -3.86
C ASP A 171 22.47 4.09 -4.94
N SER A 172 22.42 5.42 -4.85
CA SER A 172 23.03 6.30 -5.85
C SER A 172 24.53 6.49 -5.66
N THR A 173 25.17 5.56 -4.92
CA THR A 173 26.61 5.51 -4.69
C THR A 173 27.33 5.39 -6.05
N PRO A 174 28.13 6.40 -6.43
CA PRO A 174 28.92 6.37 -7.67
C PRO A 174 29.92 5.22 -7.73
#